data_AF-A0ABD3WKD4-F1
#
_entry.id   AF-A0ABD3WKD4-F1
#
_cell.length_a   1.000
_cell.length_b   1.000
_cell.length_c   1.000
_cell.angle_alpha   90.00
_cell.angle_beta   90.00
_cell.angle_gamma   90.00
#
_symmetry.space_group_name_H-M   'P 1'
#
loop_
_entity.id
_entity.type
_entity.pdbx_description
1 polymer ?
#
loop_
_entity_poly.entity_id
_entity_poly.type
_entity_poly.pdbx_seq_one_letter_code
_entity_poly.pdbx_strand_id
1 'polypeptide(L)'
;APVIHSLPNSTTIIETTMSETLLHSINVTDTSTNITCSMMTTGVPFLIKKIKNTIQWGIYLQNNPVLEASTQSVYNLSISCYDGIAADTEIFTVYITDNIPPTFTNI
;
A
#
# COMPACT_ATOMS: atom_id res chain seq x y z
N ALA A 1 -2.26 -3.11 22.17
CA ALA A 1 -1.40 -3.25 20.98
C ALA A 1 -2.35 -3.45 19.83
N PRO A 2 -2.35 -2.51 18.88
CA PRO A 2 -3.31 -2.53 17.78
C PRO A 2 -3.27 -3.87 17.08
N VAL A 3 -4.39 -4.32 16.51
CA VAL A 3 -4.40 -5.50 15.66
C VAL A 3 -4.80 -5.05 14.27
N ILE A 4 -3.87 -5.22 13.32
CA ILE A 4 -4.10 -4.92 11.92
C ILE A 4 -4.88 -6.07 11.28
N HIS A 5 -6.02 -5.76 10.69
CA HIS A 5 -6.83 -6.69 9.92
C HIS A 5 -6.60 -6.50 8.42
N SER A 6 -6.83 -7.56 7.65
CA SER A 6 -6.71 -7.59 6.19
C SER A 6 -5.28 -7.50 5.66
N LEU A 7 -4.28 -7.77 6.50
CA LEU A 7 -2.89 -8.05 6.14
C LEU A 7 -2.43 -9.37 6.79
N PRO A 8 -1.44 -10.09 6.21
CA PRO A 8 -0.76 -9.76 4.96
C PRO A 8 -1.69 -9.89 3.74
N ASN A 9 -1.44 -9.06 2.72
CA ASN A 9 -2.21 -9.04 1.46
C ASN A 9 -1.35 -8.49 0.32
N SER A 10 -1.85 -8.55 -0.91
CA SER A 10 -1.16 -8.02 -2.07
C SER A 10 -2.08 -7.39 -3.11
N THR A 11 -1.52 -6.53 -3.94
CA THR A 11 -2.18 -6.00 -5.13
C THR A 11 -1.23 -5.93 -6.32
N THR A 12 -1.80 -5.69 -7.51
CA THR A 12 -1.04 -5.44 -8.74
C THR A 12 -1.42 -4.08 -9.32
N ILE A 13 -0.41 -3.32 -9.74
CA ILE A 13 -0.58 -2.05 -10.46
C ILE A 13 0.28 -2.03 -11.72
N ILE A 14 -0.18 -1.30 -12.73
CA ILE A 14 0.59 -1.10 -13.97
C ILE A 14 1.57 0.06 -13.74
N GLU A 15 2.79 -0.04 -14.25
CA GLU A 15 3.85 0.96 -14.06
C GLU A 15 3.49 2.36 -14.57
N THR A 16 2.57 2.46 -15.54
CA THR A 16 2.08 3.74 -16.09
C THR A 16 0.98 4.40 -15.25
N THR A 17 0.72 3.92 -14.03
CA THR A 17 -0.28 4.52 -13.14
C THR A 17 0.26 5.84 -12.58
N MET A 18 -0.32 6.96 -13.02
CA MET A 18 0.18 8.30 -12.65
C MET A 18 -0.59 8.99 -11.53
N SER A 19 -1.80 8.52 -11.21
CA SER A 19 -2.67 9.15 -10.21
C SER A 19 -2.56 8.48 -8.85
N GLU A 20 -2.73 9.27 -7.79
CA GLU A 20 -2.90 8.72 -6.44
C GLU A 20 -4.05 7.70 -6.45
N THR A 21 -3.76 6.47 -6.02
CA THR A 21 -4.68 5.34 -6.14
C THR A 21 -4.76 4.62 -4.80
N LEU A 22 -5.98 4.42 -4.29
CA LEU A 22 -6.21 3.53 -3.14
C LEU A 22 -5.96 2.09 -3.58
N LEU A 23 -4.97 1.46 -2.99
CA LEU A 23 -4.57 0.09 -3.31
C LEU A 23 -5.30 -0.93 -2.44
N HIS A 24 -5.43 -0.64 -1.16
CA HIS A 24 -6.05 -1.51 -0.17
C HIS A 24 -6.46 -0.73 1.06
N SER A 25 -7.52 -1.16 1.74
CA SER A 25 -7.94 -0.60 3.03
C SER A 25 -7.76 -1.63 4.14
N ILE A 26 -7.27 -1.16 5.28
CA ILE A 26 -7.08 -1.96 6.49
C ILE A 26 -7.98 -1.44 7.61
N ASN A 27 -8.46 -2.36 8.43
CA ASN A 27 -9.10 -2.03 9.69
C ASN A 27 -8.12 -2.29 10.83
N VAL A 28 -8.19 -1.50 11.90
CA VAL A 28 -7.32 -1.67 13.06
C VAL A 28 -8.18 -1.63 14.30
N THR A 29 -8.08 -2.69 15.12
CA THR A 29 -8.81 -2.78 16.39
C THR A 29 -7.83 -2.64 17.54
N ASP A 30 -8.12 -1.75 18.49
CA ASP A 30 -7.46 -1.67 19.79
C ASP A 30 -8.47 -1.14 20.81
N THR A 31 -8.21 -1.35 22.10
CA THR A 31 -8.99 -0.72 23.18
C THR A 31 -8.71 0.78 23.32
N SER A 32 -7.61 1.26 22.74
CA SER A 32 -7.14 2.65 22.76
C SER A 32 -7.82 3.48 21.67
N THR A 33 -8.05 4.76 21.95
CA THR A 33 -8.71 5.68 21.01
C THR A 33 -7.77 6.35 20.03
N ASN A 34 -6.45 6.32 20.28
CA ASN A 34 -5.45 7.09 19.54
C ASN A 34 -4.46 6.18 18.78
N ILE A 35 -4.97 5.45 17.79
CA ILE A 35 -4.14 4.61 16.91
C ILE A 35 -3.61 5.46 15.75
N THR A 36 -2.30 5.37 15.49
CA THR A 36 -1.65 5.97 14.31
C THR A 36 -0.96 4.89 13.51
N CYS A 37 -1.20 4.84 12.19
CA CYS A 37 -0.48 3.92 11.29
C CYS A 37 0.50 4.66 10.39
N SER A 38 1.67 4.07 10.18
CA SER A 38 2.77 4.61 9.37
C SER A 38 3.39 3.55 8.46
N MET A 39 3.98 4.01 7.36
CA MET A 39 4.79 3.20 6.46
C MET A 39 6.22 3.18 7.01
N MET A 40 6.73 2.00 7.35
CA MET A 40 8.11 1.83 7.82
C MET A 40 9.09 1.68 6.65
N THR A 41 8.62 1.18 5.51
CA THR A 41 9.42 1.13 4.28
C THR A 41 9.65 2.54 3.74
N THR A 42 10.92 2.95 3.63
CA THR A 42 11.32 4.28 3.16
C THR A 42 11.75 4.28 1.69
N GLY A 43 11.71 5.44 1.03
CA GLY A 43 12.20 5.58 -0.35
C GLY A 43 11.32 4.90 -1.41
N VAL A 44 10.05 4.66 -1.08
CA VAL A 44 9.08 4.00 -1.95
C VAL A 44 7.94 4.97 -2.30
N PRO A 45 7.31 4.86 -3.49
CA PRO A 45 6.26 5.78 -3.94
C PRO A 45 4.88 5.46 -3.36
N PHE A 46 4.83 5.02 -2.10
CA PHE A 46 3.61 4.60 -1.41
C PHE A 46 3.45 5.35 -0.10
N LEU A 47 2.21 5.52 0.34
CA LEU A 47 1.89 6.10 1.65
C LEU A 47 0.74 5.35 2.31
N ILE A 48 0.62 5.55 3.62
CA ILE A 48 -0.55 5.17 4.39
C ILE A 48 -1.18 6.41 5.01
N LYS A 49 -2.51 6.53 4.93
CA LYS A 49 -3.27 7.62 5.54
C LYS A 49 -4.68 7.19 5.87
N LYS A 50 -5.29 7.86 6.85
CA LYS A 50 -6.69 7.61 7.21
C LYS A 50 -7.63 7.94 6.05
N ILE A 51 -8.56 7.04 5.74
CA ILE A 51 -9.54 7.28 4.67
C ILE A 51 -10.60 8.25 5.20
N LYS A 52 -10.84 9.34 4.45
CA LYS A 52 -11.79 10.40 4.86
C LYS A 52 -13.15 9.81 5.19
N ASN A 53 -13.75 10.29 6.27
CA ASN A 53 -15.08 9.90 6.76
C ASN A 53 -15.22 8.40 7.13
N THR A 54 -14.10 7.73 7.44
CA THR A 54 -14.10 6.34 7.92
C THR A 54 -13.17 6.16 9.12
N ILE A 55 -13.20 4.97 9.73
CA ILE A 55 -12.22 4.54 10.74
C ILE A 55 -11.02 3.79 10.12
N GLN A 56 -11.06 3.51 8.82
CA GLN A 56 -10.06 2.69 8.13
C GLN A 56 -8.83 3.50 7.71
N TRP A 57 -7.71 2.79 7.54
CA TRP A 57 -6.50 3.30 6.93
C TRP A 57 -6.38 2.78 5.51
N GLY A 58 -5.96 3.63 4.58
CA GLY A 58 -5.75 3.28 3.19
C GLY A 58 -4.27 3.26 2.88
N ILE A 59 -3.85 2.23 2.16
CA ILE A 59 -2.53 2.13 1.53
C ILE A 59 -2.70 2.67 0.12
N TYR A 60 -1.90 3.67 -0.25
CA TYR A 60 -2.02 4.38 -1.51
C TYR A 60 -0.72 4.35 -2.29
N LEU A 61 -0.83 4.26 -3.62
CA LEU A 61 0.17 4.75 -4.55
C LEU A 61 0.14 6.28 -4.54
N GLN A 62 1.30 6.93 -4.51
CA GLN A 62 1.40 8.39 -4.56
C GLN A 62 1.08 8.95 -5.95
N ASN A 63 0.81 10.25 -6.04
CA ASN A 63 0.63 10.93 -7.32
C ASN A 63 1.98 11.09 -8.04
N ASN A 64 1.99 10.93 -9.37
CA ASN A 64 3.17 10.90 -10.23
C ASN A 64 4.29 9.98 -9.69
N PRO A 65 3.99 8.70 -9.41
CA PRO A 65 5.00 7.76 -8.95
C PRO A 65 5.97 7.44 -10.10
N VAL A 66 7.23 7.19 -9.77
CA VAL A 66 8.20 6.64 -10.72
C VAL A 66 8.26 5.13 -10.49
N LEU A 67 7.47 4.39 -11.28
CA LEU A 67 7.44 2.92 -11.27
C LEU A 67 8.14 2.41 -12.53
N GLU A 68 8.85 1.30 -12.39
CA GLU A 68 9.57 0.67 -13.50
C GLU A 68 9.61 -0.83 -13.25
N ALA A 69 8.72 -1.59 -13.89
CA ALA A 69 8.57 -3.02 -13.61
C ALA A 69 9.81 -3.84 -14.02
N SER A 70 10.61 -3.38 -15.00
CA SER A 70 11.84 -4.08 -15.40
C SER A 70 12.98 -3.96 -14.37
N THR A 71 12.96 -2.94 -13.51
CA THR A 71 13.98 -2.72 -12.47
C THR A 71 13.49 -3.00 -11.06
N GLN A 72 12.21 -2.74 -10.78
CA GLN A 72 11.58 -2.94 -9.48
C GLN A 72 10.12 -3.41 -9.66
N SER A 73 9.92 -4.72 -9.76
CA SER A 73 8.60 -5.33 -9.98
C SER A 73 7.83 -5.66 -8.69
N VAL A 74 8.46 -5.59 -7.51
CA VAL A 74 7.82 -5.97 -6.24
C VAL A 74 8.20 -5.01 -5.12
N TYR A 75 7.23 -4.52 -4.37
CA TYR A 75 7.44 -3.75 -3.13
C TYR A 75 6.81 -4.48 -1.94
N ASN A 76 7.62 -4.84 -0.95
CA ASN A 76 7.13 -5.31 0.35
C ASN A 76 7.05 -4.14 1.32
N LEU A 77 5.83 -3.65 1.52
CA LEU A 77 5.52 -2.47 2.33
C LEU A 77 5.27 -2.90 3.77
N SER A 78 6.17 -2.49 4.68
CA SER A 78 6.00 -2.70 6.12
C SER A 78 5.14 -1.58 6.70
N ILE A 79 4.01 -1.95 7.27
CA ILE A 79 3.02 -1.06 7.83
C ILE A 79 2.96 -1.30 9.32
N SER A 80 3.13 -0.24 10.10
CA SER A 80 3.09 -0.30 11.57
C SER A 80 1.94 0.55 12.10
N CYS A 81 1.15 0.01 13.02
CA CYS A 81 0.11 0.75 13.75
C CYS A 81 0.44 0.77 15.23
N TYR A 82 0.53 1.97 15.81
CA TYR A 82 0.97 2.23 17.19
C TYR A 82 -0.14 2.92 18.00
N ASP A 83 -0.35 2.46 19.24
CA ASP A 83 -1.34 3.01 20.18
C ASP A 83 -0.75 4.00 21.22
N GLY A 84 0.56 4.28 21.16
CA GLY A 84 1.25 5.04 22.20
C GLY A 84 2.03 4.18 23.21
N ILE A 85 1.85 2.86 23.18
CA ILE A 85 2.48 1.89 24.08
C ILE A 85 3.14 0.75 23.29
N ALA A 86 2.42 0.15 22.36
CA ALA A 86 2.85 -0.99 21.57
C ALA A 86 2.44 -0.84 20.10
N ALA A 87 3.20 -1.49 19.23
CA ALA A 87 2.96 -1.49 17.80
C ALA A 87 2.66 -2.92 17.31
N ASP A 88 1.81 -3.00 16.30
CA ASP A 88 1.64 -4.17 15.45
C ASP A 88 2.12 -3.83 14.04
N THR A 89 2.77 -4.78 13.37
CA THR A 89 3.46 -4.54 12.11
C THR A 89 3.25 -5.69 11.14
N GLU A 90 2.72 -5.36 9.97
CA GLU A 90 2.33 -6.31 8.94
C GLU A 90 2.88 -5.91 7.57
N ILE A 91 2.88 -6.85 6.62
CA ILE A 91 3.40 -6.65 5.26
C ILE A 91 2.26 -6.57 4.24
N PHE A 92 2.33 -5.58 3.35
CA PHE A 92 1.53 -5.51 2.14
C PHE A 92 2.44 -5.56 0.90
N THR A 93 2.17 -6.48 -0.03
CA THR A 93 3.00 -6.64 -1.23
C THR A 93 2.35 -5.99 -2.44
N VAL A 94 3.07 -5.11 -3.12
CA VAL A 94 2.63 -4.50 -4.39
C VAL A 94 3.46 -5.08 -5.52
N TYR A 95 2.79 -5.67 -6.51
CA TYR A 95 3.41 -6.12 -7.76
C TYR A 95 3.23 -5.05 -8.83
N ILE A 96 4.30 -4.70 -9.53
CA ILE A 96 4.29 -3.80 -10.69
C ILE A 96 4.34 -4.64 -11.95
N THR A 97 3.43 -4.37 -12.89
CA THR A 97 3.42 -4.99 -14.21
C THR A 97 3.75 -3.98 -15.30
N ASP A 98 4.52 -4.43 -16.30
CA ASP A 98 4.81 -3.67 -17.51
C ASP A 98 3.53 -3.24 -18.22
N ASN A 99 3.55 -2.06 -18.84
CA ASN A 99 2.52 -1.68 -19.81
C ASN A 99 2.87 -2.26 -21.18
N ILE A 100 2.57 -3.54 -21.41
CA ILE A 100 2.81 -4.19 -22.70
C ILE A 100 1.66 -3.85 -23.67
N PRO A 101 1.90 -3.09 -24.75
CA PRO A 101 0.87 -2.87 -25.77
C PRO A 101 0.51 -4.20 -26.46
N PRO A 102 -0.76 -4.41 -26.84
CA PRO A 102 -1.15 -5.61 -27.56
C PRO A 102 -0.41 -5.68 -28.90
N THR A 103 0.19 -6.82 -29.21
CA THR A 103 0.79 -7.07 -30.52
C THR A 103 -0.29 -7.63 -31.44
N PHE A 104 -0.60 -6.92 -32.53
CA PHE A 104 -1.43 -7.49 -33.60
C PHE A 104 -0.53 -8.36 -34.48
N THR A 105 -0.70 -9.68 -34.40
CA THR A 105 -0.17 -10.61 -35.41
C THR A 105 -1.23 -10.77 -36.49
N ASN A 106 -1.02 -10.13 -37.65
CA ASN A 106 -1.83 -10.40 -38.83
C ASN A 106 -1.57 -11.84 -39.27
N ILE A 107 -2.55 -12.71 -39.04
CA ILE A 107 -2.66 -14.05 -39.63
C ILE A 107 -3.49 -13.99 -40.91
#